data_AF-A0A1G8LLU2-F1
#
_entry.id   AF-A0A1G8LLU2-F1
#
_cell.length_a   1.000
_cell.length_b   1.000
_cell.length_c   1.000
_cell.angle_alpha   90.00
_cell.angle_beta   90.00
_cell.angle_gamma   90.00
#
_symmetry.space_group_name_H-M   'P 1'
#
loop_
_entity.id
_entity.type
_entity.pdbx_description
1 polymer ?
#
loop_
_entity_poly.entity_id
_entity_poly.type
_entity_poly.pdbx_seq_one_letter_code
_entity_poly.pdbx_strand_id
1 'polypeptide(L)'
;MAQELQLRRGTSAMLDNSVGAFSEVQVDVDTKELRVFDGETLGGFALARKPFNAVSYLLASGESWKPGEVIYSGDFRFEAKASTDTDYDFVNAAQQRLKVLPLGGVLYLDSFGADPDGVLPSTLAFRQFLKANARRGGGHAKAGGFYRLGDPGDPVIDDAPACYSYDVPKSGRDSYFDFRGANFLFTEGTGKWALRIYQLGNNAGWKTPIIDGGFFHAADSLIDPLGCILWDDIGGGNTKGLRFYRWRHSGLKSAVCLFQRNCTSWSENNTHEDMKALDCDRLYDNGARPDSTATASQARTNMDLIFGSTAKSYLIVNRMGMYDSQITRVKGNGQKIAVFRNNGGGIYGSRIKDIDFEQGYEGKTTTSGIMTAGSNVLTLDGETQFGEWMAEGQPVDIAGAGTGGATLKTWITGFTSSSEVTVSHNASESVVGATVTTLPTVCYEEAGPTHQFKTEELSHRNNGRQFDDRKFTGLDRSRRPMTFGALQASGDIETTQGALKGPRLAVGAKVESAATVTLDATDSSVWTTVRDADGNPVQVNRSRVYVQLILSTVISARYRSGSLNDFGTFGGGLIDELRDTDTYTQPLEVRTTGGVLQVHSAADLAAWRGRTLKVHMERYL
;
A
#
# COMPACT_ATOMS: atom_id res chain seq x y z
N MET A 1 -11.27 66.73 2.20
CA MET A 1 -11.21 65.34 2.72
C MET A 1 -12.46 65.12 3.54
N ALA A 2 -13.33 64.19 3.14
CA ALA A 2 -14.48 63.84 3.96
C ALA A 2 -13.96 63.13 5.22
N GLN A 3 -14.23 63.70 6.40
CA GLN A 3 -13.88 63.12 7.70
C GLN A 3 -14.92 62.10 8.18
N GLU A 4 -16.01 61.92 7.42
CA GLU A 4 -17.17 61.11 7.81
C GLU A 4 -17.62 60.23 6.64
N LEU A 5 -17.80 58.93 6.92
CA LEU A 5 -18.37 57.96 5.98
C LEU A 5 -19.85 58.27 5.77
N GLN A 6 -20.24 58.73 4.58
CA GLN A 6 -21.64 58.99 4.26
C GLN A 6 -22.35 57.67 3.95
N LEU A 7 -23.31 57.31 4.81
CA LEU A 7 -24.18 56.15 4.65
C LEU A 7 -25.59 56.60 4.28
N ARG A 8 -26.09 56.21 3.09
CA ARG A 8 -27.48 56.47 2.67
C ARG A 8 -28.22 55.17 2.34
N ARG A 9 -29.54 55.25 2.19
CA ARG A 9 -30.40 54.11 1.82
C ARG A 9 -31.32 54.53 0.67
N GLY A 10 -31.55 53.64 -0.29
CA GLY A 10 -32.43 53.89 -1.43
C GLY A 10 -32.92 52.60 -2.07
N THR A 11 -33.99 52.64 -2.87
CA THR A 11 -34.45 51.49 -3.68
C THR A 11 -33.50 51.27 -4.87
N SER A 12 -33.54 50.09 -5.51
CA SER A 12 -32.66 49.83 -6.66
C SER A 12 -32.80 50.87 -7.75
N ALA A 13 -34.04 51.24 -8.08
CA ALA A 13 -34.34 52.26 -9.08
C ALA A 13 -33.79 53.65 -8.70
N MET A 14 -33.77 54.00 -7.40
CA MET A 14 -33.19 55.26 -6.95
C MET A 14 -31.66 55.24 -7.06
N LEU A 15 -31.05 54.12 -6.67
CA LEU A 15 -29.60 53.98 -6.67
C LEU A 15 -29.04 53.92 -8.08
N ASP A 16 -29.67 53.15 -8.99
CA ASP A 16 -29.29 53.00 -10.40
C ASP A 16 -29.26 54.32 -11.17
N ASN A 17 -29.99 55.34 -10.70
CA ASN A 17 -30.05 56.67 -11.32
C ASN A 17 -29.28 57.74 -10.53
N SER A 18 -28.50 57.35 -9.52
CA SER A 18 -27.71 58.26 -8.70
C SER A 18 -26.23 58.17 -9.03
N VAL A 19 -25.54 59.32 -9.05
CA VAL A 19 -24.08 59.40 -8.96
C VAL A 19 -23.78 59.88 -7.55
N GLY A 20 -23.63 58.95 -6.61
CA GLY A 20 -23.25 59.25 -5.23
C GLY A 20 -21.89 59.93 -5.15
N ALA A 21 -21.58 60.57 -4.03
CA ALA A 21 -20.29 61.23 -3.82
C ALA A 21 -19.14 60.20 -3.77
N PHE A 22 -17.91 60.65 -4.07
CA PHE A 22 -16.73 59.79 -3.94
C PHE A 22 -16.60 59.27 -2.50
N SER A 23 -16.45 57.94 -2.36
CA SER A 23 -16.44 57.21 -1.09
C SER A 23 -17.78 57.19 -0.33
N GLU A 24 -18.90 57.53 -0.98
CA GLU A 24 -20.23 57.33 -0.42
C GLU A 24 -20.61 55.85 -0.47
N VAL A 25 -21.19 55.34 0.62
CA VAL A 25 -21.72 53.97 0.68
C VAL A 25 -23.23 54.05 0.83
N GLN A 26 -23.97 53.45 -0.11
CA GLN A 26 -25.43 53.40 -0.02
C GLN A 26 -25.93 51.96 0.09
N VAL A 27 -26.99 51.75 0.87
CA VAL A 27 -27.67 50.45 0.98
C VAL A 27 -28.87 50.45 0.04
N ASP A 28 -28.86 49.53 -0.91
CA ASP A 28 -30.02 49.18 -1.69
C ASP A 28 -31.03 48.45 -0.80
N VAL A 29 -32.18 49.06 -0.54
CA VAL A 29 -33.18 48.49 0.37
C VAL A 29 -34.00 47.38 -0.30
N ASP A 30 -33.98 47.26 -1.62
CA ASP A 30 -34.68 46.21 -2.35
C ASP A 30 -33.78 44.97 -2.44
N THR A 31 -32.55 45.15 -2.93
CA THR A 31 -31.59 44.03 -3.09
C THR A 31 -30.78 43.74 -1.82
N LYS A 32 -30.85 44.60 -0.80
CA LYS A 32 -30.04 44.53 0.44
C LYS A 32 -28.53 44.57 0.17
N GLU A 33 -28.12 45.26 -0.90
CA GLU A 33 -26.72 45.39 -1.31
C GLU A 33 -26.11 46.69 -0.79
N LEU A 34 -24.82 46.66 -0.46
CA LEU A 34 -24.05 47.89 -0.26
C LEU A 34 -23.49 48.31 -1.61
N ARG A 35 -23.56 49.59 -1.96
CA ARG A 35 -22.95 50.16 -3.16
C ARG A 35 -21.95 51.22 -2.77
N VAL A 36 -20.75 51.17 -3.34
CA VAL A 36 -19.71 52.18 -3.16
C VAL A 36 -19.69 53.08 -4.38
N PHE A 37 -19.80 54.39 -4.16
CA PHE A 37 -19.76 55.37 -5.23
C PHE A 37 -18.37 56.03 -5.32
N ASP A 38 -17.93 56.26 -6.55
CA ASP A 38 -16.67 56.92 -6.90
C ASP A 38 -16.86 58.37 -7.35
N GLY A 39 -18.07 58.94 -7.21
CA GLY A 39 -18.35 60.30 -7.65
C GLY A 39 -18.64 60.45 -9.15
N GLU A 40 -18.51 59.39 -9.95
CA GLU A 40 -18.58 59.47 -11.41
C GLU A 40 -19.48 58.38 -12.02
N THR A 41 -19.48 57.18 -11.45
CA THR A 41 -20.22 56.01 -11.92
C THR A 41 -21.68 56.05 -11.44
N LEU A 42 -22.61 56.16 -12.39
CA LEU A 42 -24.04 56.03 -12.12
C LEU A 42 -24.36 54.63 -11.56
N GLY A 43 -25.14 54.56 -10.50
CA GLY A 43 -25.47 53.30 -9.82
C GLY A 43 -24.44 52.84 -8.79
N GLY A 44 -23.23 53.39 -8.82
CA GLY A 44 -22.11 52.96 -7.98
C GLY A 44 -21.67 51.51 -8.25
N PHE A 45 -20.67 51.05 -7.52
CA PHE A 45 -20.21 49.66 -7.56
C PHE A 45 -20.89 48.86 -6.45
N ALA A 46 -21.73 47.90 -6.83
CA ALA A 46 -22.30 46.95 -5.88
C ALA A 46 -21.17 46.13 -5.22
N LEU A 47 -21.16 46.12 -3.89
CA LEU A 47 -20.39 45.19 -3.09
C LEU A 47 -21.16 43.88 -3.02
N ALA A 48 -20.48 42.78 -3.36
CA ALA A 48 -21.09 41.47 -3.44
C ALA A 48 -21.85 41.11 -2.15
N ARG A 49 -23.13 40.77 -2.29
CA ARG A 49 -23.94 40.20 -1.21
C ARG A 49 -23.51 38.74 -0.97
N LYS A 50 -23.61 38.30 0.29
CA LYS A 50 -23.80 36.88 0.62
C LYS A 50 -25.32 36.62 0.68
N PRO A 51 -26.01 36.36 -0.45
CA PRO A 51 -27.48 36.23 -0.45
C PRO A 51 -27.95 35.12 0.49
N PHE A 52 -27.11 34.13 0.74
CA PHE A 52 -27.39 33.01 1.63
C PHE A 52 -26.34 32.92 2.75
N ASN A 53 -26.79 32.73 3.99
CA ASN A 53 -25.93 32.47 5.13
C ASN A 53 -25.48 31.00 5.22
N ALA A 54 -26.14 30.07 4.51
CA ALA A 54 -25.78 28.65 4.46
C ALA A 54 -26.08 28.03 3.08
N VAL A 55 -25.27 27.04 2.69
CA VAL A 55 -25.40 26.35 1.38
C VAL A 55 -26.75 25.66 1.23
N SER A 56 -27.29 25.10 2.31
CA SER A 56 -28.63 24.50 2.34
C SER A 56 -29.73 25.48 1.88
N TYR A 57 -29.63 26.77 2.22
CA TYR A 57 -30.60 27.77 1.78
C TYR A 57 -30.44 28.14 0.30
N LEU A 58 -29.20 28.16 -0.20
CA LEU A 58 -28.96 28.30 -1.64
C LEU A 58 -29.60 27.13 -2.41
N LEU A 59 -29.41 25.90 -1.94
CA LEU A 59 -29.97 24.70 -2.58
C LEU A 59 -31.51 24.69 -2.55
N ALA A 60 -32.11 25.15 -1.45
CA ALA A 60 -33.55 25.25 -1.29
C ALA A 60 -34.17 26.49 -1.98
N SER A 61 -33.35 27.41 -2.50
CA SER A 61 -33.85 28.66 -3.08
C SER A 61 -34.59 28.44 -4.39
N GLY A 62 -35.71 29.17 -4.55
CA GLY A 62 -36.42 29.33 -5.82
C GLY A 62 -35.87 30.48 -6.68
N GLU A 63 -34.71 31.03 -6.29
CA GLU A 63 -34.05 32.11 -7.00
C GLU A 63 -33.26 31.57 -8.21
N SER A 64 -33.13 32.40 -9.25
CA SER A 64 -32.35 32.09 -10.43
C SER A 64 -31.47 33.27 -10.84
N TRP A 65 -30.26 32.95 -11.28
CA TRP A 65 -29.21 33.90 -11.65
C TRP A 65 -28.86 33.79 -13.13
N LYS A 66 -28.14 34.76 -13.68
CA LYS A 66 -27.69 34.66 -15.07
C LYS A 66 -26.54 33.64 -15.17
N PRO A 67 -26.43 32.85 -16.25
CA PRO A 67 -25.25 32.02 -16.46
C PRO A 67 -23.95 32.84 -16.38
N GLY A 68 -22.96 32.33 -15.66
CA GLY A 68 -21.69 32.99 -15.35
C GLY A 68 -21.71 33.86 -14.09
N GLU A 69 -22.87 34.09 -13.48
CA GLU A 69 -22.98 34.87 -12.25
C GLU A 69 -22.40 34.10 -11.05
N VAL A 70 -21.67 34.81 -10.19
CA VAL A 70 -21.05 34.24 -8.99
C VAL A 70 -21.91 34.51 -7.76
N ILE A 71 -22.41 33.45 -7.16
CA ILE A 71 -23.25 33.48 -5.95
C ILE A 71 -22.41 33.12 -4.73
N TYR A 72 -22.59 33.88 -3.65
CA TYR A 72 -21.96 33.60 -2.36
C TYR A 72 -22.95 32.96 -1.40
N SER A 73 -22.56 31.85 -0.76
CA SER A 73 -23.37 31.21 0.28
C SER A 73 -22.50 30.72 1.43
N GLY A 74 -22.73 31.28 2.63
CA GLY A 74 -21.81 31.12 3.76
C GLY A 74 -20.42 31.64 3.38
N ASP A 75 -19.42 30.78 3.46
CA ASP A 75 -18.05 31.12 3.02
C ASP A 75 -17.73 30.67 1.59
N PHE A 76 -18.66 29.98 0.93
CA PHE A 76 -18.46 29.36 -0.38
C PHE A 76 -18.97 30.21 -1.54
N ARG A 77 -18.47 29.88 -2.73
CA ARG A 77 -18.80 30.56 -4.00
C ARG A 77 -19.27 29.55 -5.02
N PHE A 78 -20.22 29.98 -5.84
CA PHE A 78 -20.87 29.14 -6.83
C PHE A 78 -20.99 29.92 -8.12
N GLU A 79 -20.92 29.24 -9.25
CA GLU A 79 -21.18 29.82 -10.57
C GLU A 79 -22.51 29.27 -11.09
N ALA A 80 -23.43 30.16 -11.45
CA ALA A 80 -24.63 29.79 -12.18
C ALA A 80 -24.27 29.28 -13.57
N LYS A 81 -24.76 28.10 -13.93
CA LYS A 81 -24.52 27.48 -15.23
C LYS A 81 -25.75 27.55 -16.12
N ALA A 82 -25.51 27.51 -17.43
CA ALA A 82 -26.60 27.39 -18.39
C ALA A 82 -27.31 26.05 -18.20
N SER A 83 -28.62 25.99 -18.48
CA SER A 83 -29.42 24.77 -18.34
C SER A 83 -28.96 23.61 -19.23
N THR A 84 -28.15 23.88 -20.24
CA THR A 84 -27.53 22.88 -21.12
C THR A 84 -26.14 22.44 -20.68
N ASP A 85 -25.50 23.17 -19.75
CA ASP A 85 -24.12 22.92 -19.32
C ASP A 85 -24.03 21.62 -18.52
N THR A 86 -23.19 20.69 -18.95
CA THR A 86 -22.98 19.41 -18.28
C THR A 86 -21.97 19.49 -17.14
N ASP A 87 -21.23 20.60 -17.01
CA ASP A 87 -20.25 20.86 -15.96
C ASP A 87 -20.87 21.62 -14.79
N TYR A 88 -21.71 20.91 -14.01
CA TYR A 88 -22.34 21.40 -12.79
C TYR A 88 -22.23 20.38 -11.66
N ASP A 89 -22.48 20.82 -10.43
CA ASP A 89 -22.39 19.99 -9.22
C ASP A 89 -23.76 19.69 -8.62
N PHE A 90 -24.68 20.64 -8.68
CA PHE A 90 -26.05 20.43 -8.20
C PHE A 90 -27.05 21.33 -8.92
N VAL A 91 -28.32 21.03 -8.69
CA VAL A 91 -29.47 21.78 -9.18
C VAL A 91 -30.24 22.29 -7.97
N ASN A 92 -30.50 23.60 -7.90
CA ASN A 92 -31.31 24.17 -6.82
C ASN A 92 -32.82 23.94 -7.06
N ALA A 93 -33.67 24.38 -6.12
CA ALA A 93 -35.12 24.23 -6.26
C ALA A 93 -35.70 24.95 -7.49
N ALA A 94 -35.05 26.03 -7.97
CA ALA A 94 -35.39 26.73 -9.21
C ALA A 94 -34.99 26.00 -10.51
N GLN A 95 -34.47 24.77 -10.41
CA GLN A 95 -33.91 24.01 -11.54
C GLN A 95 -32.65 24.64 -12.17
N GLN A 96 -31.99 25.56 -11.48
CA GLN A 96 -30.74 26.14 -11.93
C GLN A 96 -29.56 25.24 -11.59
N ARG A 97 -28.71 25.01 -12.60
CA ARG A 97 -27.43 24.31 -12.46
C ARG A 97 -26.41 25.23 -11.79
N LEU A 98 -25.74 24.72 -10.77
CA LEU A 98 -24.74 25.45 -10.00
C LEU A 98 -23.45 24.64 -9.97
N LYS A 99 -22.32 25.32 -10.16
CA LYS A 99 -20.98 24.74 -10.06
C LYS A 99 -20.26 25.35 -8.85
N VAL A 100 -19.67 24.50 -8.02
CA VAL A 100 -18.86 24.92 -6.87
C VAL A 100 -17.55 25.53 -7.37
N LEU A 101 -17.25 26.74 -6.89
CA LEU A 101 -15.95 27.36 -7.12
C LEU A 101 -15.04 27.11 -5.91
N PRO A 102 -13.86 26.51 -6.10
CA PRO A 102 -12.96 26.19 -5.01
C PRO A 102 -12.42 27.46 -4.32
N LEU A 103 -12.34 27.43 -2.99
CA LEU A 103 -11.75 28.51 -2.20
C LEU A 103 -10.27 28.25 -2.00
N GLY A 104 -9.41 29.14 -2.49
CA GLY A 104 -7.95 28.93 -2.44
C GLY A 104 -7.52 27.62 -3.11
N GLY A 105 -8.28 27.13 -4.09
CA GLY A 105 -8.04 25.84 -4.76
C GLY A 105 -8.51 24.59 -4.00
N VAL A 106 -9.09 24.74 -2.81
CA VAL A 106 -9.60 23.63 -2.00
C VAL A 106 -11.11 23.45 -2.22
N LEU A 107 -11.54 22.20 -2.42
CA LEU A 107 -12.96 21.83 -2.37
C LEU A 107 -13.32 21.45 -0.94
N TYR A 108 -14.43 21.94 -0.43
CA TYR A 108 -14.93 21.59 0.90
C TYR A 108 -16.20 20.78 0.76
N LEU A 109 -16.34 19.68 1.51
CA LEU A 109 -17.56 18.87 1.48
C LEU A 109 -18.82 19.71 1.78
N ASP A 110 -18.74 20.62 2.75
CA ASP A 110 -19.84 21.51 3.14
C ASP A 110 -20.30 22.45 2.01
N SER A 111 -19.42 22.76 1.05
CA SER A 111 -19.79 23.55 -0.12
C SER A 111 -20.78 22.83 -1.05
N PHE A 112 -20.96 21.52 -0.89
CA PHE A 112 -21.94 20.71 -1.62
C PHE A 112 -23.25 20.52 -0.83
N GLY A 113 -23.43 21.25 0.27
CA GLY A 113 -24.62 21.16 1.13
C GLY A 113 -24.62 19.98 2.09
N ALA A 114 -23.45 19.41 2.37
CA ALA A 114 -23.31 18.43 3.44
C ALA A 114 -23.64 19.08 4.80
N ASP A 115 -24.23 18.30 5.69
CA ASP A 115 -24.51 18.70 7.07
C ASP A 115 -23.36 18.21 7.98
N PRO A 116 -22.48 19.10 8.44
CA PRO A 116 -21.34 18.75 9.28
C PRO A 116 -21.72 18.41 10.73
N ASP A 117 -22.99 18.56 11.11
CA ASP A 117 -23.51 18.08 12.41
C ASP A 117 -24.13 16.68 12.29
N GLY A 118 -24.32 16.19 11.06
CA GLY A 118 -24.82 14.86 10.71
C GLY A 118 -26.24 14.57 11.20
N VAL A 119 -27.02 15.62 11.44
CA VAL A 119 -28.46 15.54 11.69
C VAL A 119 -29.18 15.07 10.42
N LEU A 120 -28.81 15.68 9.29
CA LEU A 120 -29.31 15.38 7.95
C LEU A 120 -28.33 14.49 7.16
N PRO A 121 -28.84 13.62 6.27
CA PRO A 121 -27.99 12.83 5.39
C PRO A 121 -27.15 13.71 4.45
N SER A 122 -25.84 13.47 4.41
CA SER A 122 -24.87 14.12 3.51
C SER A 122 -24.58 13.30 2.25
N THR A 123 -25.40 12.29 1.99
CA THR A 123 -25.20 11.26 0.96
C THR A 123 -24.98 11.84 -0.45
N LEU A 124 -25.87 12.74 -0.91
CA LEU A 124 -25.75 13.34 -2.24
C LEU A 124 -24.59 14.36 -2.30
N ALA A 125 -24.38 15.13 -1.23
CA ALA A 125 -23.30 16.10 -1.14
C ALA A 125 -21.92 15.42 -1.25
N PHE A 126 -21.72 14.30 -0.54
CA PHE A 126 -20.47 13.54 -0.59
C PHE A 126 -20.22 12.94 -1.98
N ARG A 127 -21.26 12.43 -2.64
CA ARG A 127 -21.16 11.97 -4.03
C ARG A 127 -20.71 13.09 -4.97
N GLN A 128 -21.33 14.28 -4.88
CA GLN A 128 -20.97 15.39 -5.76
C GLN A 128 -19.58 15.95 -5.46
N PHE A 129 -19.18 15.97 -4.19
CA PHE A 129 -17.83 16.33 -3.76
C PHE A 129 -16.75 15.46 -4.43
N LEU A 130 -16.95 14.13 -4.45
CA LEU A 130 -16.03 13.20 -5.12
C LEU A 130 -16.00 13.42 -6.63
N LYS A 131 -17.18 13.54 -7.27
CA LYS A 131 -17.31 13.79 -8.72
C LYS A 131 -16.65 15.10 -9.15
N ALA A 132 -16.86 16.17 -8.40
CA ALA A 132 -16.24 17.46 -8.66
C ALA A 132 -14.71 17.40 -8.56
N ASN A 133 -14.18 16.69 -7.56
CA ASN A 133 -12.72 16.51 -7.42
C ASN A 133 -12.14 15.68 -8.57
N ALA A 134 -12.84 14.64 -9.03
CA ALA A 134 -12.41 13.84 -10.18
C ALA A 134 -12.44 14.68 -11.48
N ARG A 135 -13.54 15.40 -11.72
CA ARG A 135 -13.76 16.22 -12.92
C ARG A 135 -12.71 17.31 -13.12
N ARG A 136 -12.20 17.90 -12.04
CA ARG A 136 -11.13 18.91 -12.11
C ARG A 136 -9.72 18.34 -12.24
N GLY A 137 -9.58 17.02 -12.37
CA GLY A 137 -8.29 16.35 -12.44
C GLY A 137 -7.57 16.25 -11.10
N GLY A 138 -8.30 16.12 -9.98
CA GLY A 138 -7.75 15.90 -8.65
C GLY A 138 -7.48 17.19 -7.88
N GLY A 139 -6.53 17.17 -6.94
CA GLY A 139 -6.19 18.29 -6.06
C GLY A 139 -6.74 18.15 -4.63
N HIS A 140 -6.62 19.22 -3.85
CA HIS A 140 -7.00 19.25 -2.43
C HIS A 140 -8.53 19.32 -2.23
N ALA A 141 -9.07 18.35 -1.52
CA ALA A 141 -10.45 18.26 -1.10
C ALA A 141 -10.51 18.00 0.42
N LYS A 142 -11.37 18.69 1.15
CA LYS A 142 -11.37 18.72 2.61
C LYS A 142 -12.77 18.46 3.18
N ALA A 143 -12.82 17.73 4.29
CA ALA A 143 -14.02 17.55 5.11
C ALA A 143 -13.64 17.64 6.60
N GLY A 144 -14.53 18.20 7.42
CA GLY A 144 -14.35 18.31 8.86
C GLY A 144 -15.69 18.53 9.55
N GLY A 145 -16.07 17.61 10.44
CA GLY A 145 -17.42 17.53 10.98
C GLY A 145 -17.90 16.08 11.12
N PHE A 146 -19.13 15.90 11.56
CA PHE A 146 -19.82 14.62 11.62
C PHE A 146 -20.80 14.52 10.45
N TYR A 147 -20.62 13.54 9.57
CA TYR A 147 -21.41 13.38 8.35
C TYR A 147 -22.10 12.02 8.33
N ARG A 148 -23.43 12.02 8.20
CA ARG A 148 -24.23 10.80 8.03
C ARG A 148 -24.36 10.45 6.55
N LEU A 149 -23.88 9.28 6.16
CA LEU A 149 -23.79 8.80 4.78
C LEU A 149 -24.63 7.53 4.59
N GLY A 150 -25.67 7.60 3.75
CA GLY A 150 -26.46 6.43 3.34
C GLY A 150 -25.96 5.79 2.04
N ASP A 151 -26.78 4.92 1.45
CA ASP A 151 -26.59 4.44 0.09
C ASP A 151 -27.37 5.36 -0.84
N PRO A 152 -26.71 6.11 -1.73
CA PRO A 152 -27.42 7.03 -2.61
C PRO A 152 -28.18 6.32 -3.76
N GLY A 153 -28.21 4.98 -3.81
CA GLY A 153 -29.05 4.20 -4.71
C GLY A 153 -28.58 4.17 -6.17
N ASP A 154 -27.29 4.45 -6.43
CA ASP A 154 -26.75 4.37 -7.80
C ASP A 154 -26.72 2.91 -8.29
N PRO A 155 -26.84 2.69 -9.62
CA PRO A 155 -26.67 1.37 -10.19
C PRO A 155 -25.28 0.83 -9.83
N VAL A 156 -25.26 -0.43 -9.41
CA VAL A 156 -24.05 -1.20 -9.12
C VAL A 156 -23.05 -0.97 -10.25
N ILE A 157 -21.88 -0.42 -9.94
CA ILE A 157 -20.77 -0.38 -10.90
C ILE A 157 -20.33 -1.83 -11.11
N ASP A 158 -20.30 -2.28 -12.37
CA ASP A 158 -20.42 -3.68 -12.82
C ASP A 158 -19.55 -4.75 -12.12
N ASP A 159 -18.47 -4.37 -11.42
CA ASP A 159 -17.51 -5.33 -10.85
C ASP A 159 -17.20 -5.12 -9.35
N ALA A 160 -17.69 -4.05 -8.73
CA ALA A 160 -17.47 -3.74 -7.32
C ALA A 160 -18.60 -2.87 -6.76
N PRO A 161 -19.59 -3.46 -6.05
CA PRO A 161 -20.66 -2.67 -5.47
C PRO A 161 -20.09 -1.77 -4.37
N ALA A 162 -20.17 -0.44 -4.56
CA ALA A 162 -19.78 0.55 -3.58
C ALA A 162 -20.85 1.65 -3.47
N CYS A 163 -21.05 2.21 -2.28
CA CYS A 163 -21.97 3.33 -2.06
C CYS A 163 -21.42 4.62 -2.72
N TYR A 164 -20.11 4.81 -2.64
CA TYR A 164 -19.39 5.94 -3.22
C TYR A 164 -18.21 5.45 -4.06
N SER A 165 -17.96 6.13 -5.17
CA SER A 165 -16.81 5.86 -6.03
C SER A 165 -16.07 7.16 -6.34
N TYR A 166 -14.74 7.08 -6.31
CA TYR A 166 -13.85 8.11 -6.78
C TYR A 166 -12.93 7.52 -7.85
N ASP A 167 -13.10 7.99 -9.08
CA ASP A 167 -12.21 7.64 -10.18
C ASP A 167 -11.01 8.57 -10.17
N VAL A 168 -9.84 7.98 -9.93
CA VAL A 168 -8.57 8.71 -9.88
C VAL A 168 -8.27 9.27 -11.28
N PRO A 169 -8.06 10.60 -11.40
CA PRO A 169 -7.80 11.20 -12.70
C PRO A 169 -6.49 10.75 -13.33
N LYS A 170 -6.53 10.52 -14.64
CA LYS A 170 -5.34 10.20 -15.45
C LYS A 170 -4.43 11.41 -15.70
N SER A 171 -4.93 12.61 -15.45
CA SER A 171 -4.21 13.87 -15.68
C SER A 171 -4.58 14.87 -14.58
N GLY A 172 -3.75 15.92 -14.44
CA GLY A 172 -3.96 16.97 -13.45
C GLY A 172 -3.03 16.85 -12.24
N ARG A 173 -3.61 16.94 -11.03
CA ARG A 173 -2.90 16.98 -9.74
C ARG A 173 -3.24 15.75 -8.92
N ASP A 174 -2.37 15.41 -7.98
CA ASP A 174 -2.66 14.37 -6.99
C ASP A 174 -3.92 14.71 -6.20
N SER A 175 -4.70 13.69 -5.88
CA SER A 175 -5.99 13.82 -5.22
C SER A 175 -5.79 13.71 -3.73
N TYR A 176 -5.68 14.86 -3.07
CA TYR A 176 -5.44 14.93 -1.63
C TYR A 176 -6.75 15.16 -0.88
N PHE A 177 -7.20 14.14 -0.15
CA PHE A 177 -8.36 14.16 0.71
C PHE A 177 -7.93 14.40 2.16
N ASP A 178 -8.10 15.62 2.65
CA ASP A 178 -7.91 15.99 4.05
C ASP A 178 -9.21 15.75 4.83
N PHE A 179 -9.29 14.62 5.50
CA PHE A 179 -10.41 14.23 6.35
C PHE A 179 -10.08 14.33 7.84
N ARG A 180 -9.02 15.07 8.20
CA ARG A 180 -8.69 15.29 9.61
C ARG A 180 -9.81 16.07 10.30
N GLY A 181 -10.38 15.47 11.34
CA GLY A 181 -11.55 16.00 12.05
C GLY A 181 -12.90 15.61 11.43
N ALA A 182 -12.93 14.86 10.33
CA ALA A 182 -14.15 14.29 9.78
C ALA A 182 -14.51 12.96 10.47
N ASN A 183 -15.80 12.76 10.73
CA ASN A 183 -16.39 11.50 11.18
C ASN A 183 -17.52 11.14 10.23
N PHE A 184 -17.36 10.05 9.50
CA PHE A 184 -18.32 9.54 8.52
C PHE A 184 -19.07 8.36 9.10
N LEU A 185 -20.36 8.56 9.40
CA LEU A 185 -21.27 7.49 9.84
C LEU A 185 -22.00 6.89 8.64
N PHE A 186 -21.63 5.66 8.26
CA PHE A 186 -22.28 4.92 7.18
C PHE A 186 -23.48 4.14 7.73
N THR A 187 -24.68 4.47 7.24
CA THR A 187 -25.94 3.91 7.78
C THR A 187 -26.56 2.80 6.93
N GLU A 188 -26.13 2.66 5.68
CA GLU A 188 -26.68 1.74 4.67
C GLU A 188 -25.58 1.21 3.75
N GLY A 189 -25.84 0.08 3.06
CA GLY A 189 -24.88 -0.52 2.12
C GLY A 189 -24.61 -2.02 2.33
N THR A 190 -25.64 -2.80 2.68
CA THR A 190 -25.51 -4.27 2.79
C THR A 190 -24.92 -4.87 1.52
N GLY A 191 -23.85 -5.66 1.68
CA GLY A 191 -23.14 -6.25 0.55
C GLY A 191 -22.42 -5.25 -0.35
N LYS A 192 -22.16 -4.03 0.12
CA LYS A 192 -21.38 -3.00 -0.61
C LYS A 192 -20.14 -2.58 0.17
N TRP A 193 -19.19 -1.99 -0.55
CA TRP A 193 -18.13 -1.16 0.03
C TRP A 193 -18.67 0.24 0.33
N ALA A 194 -18.20 0.90 1.39
CA ALA A 194 -18.57 2.30 1.59
C ALA A 194 -17.97 3.18 0.49
N LEU A 195 -16.66 3.14 0.31
CA LEU A 195 -15.94 3.98 -0.64
C LEU A 195 -15.02 3.14 -1.52
N ARG A 196 -15.16 3.26 -2.84
CA ARG A 196 -14.21 2.76 -3.82
C ARG A 196 -13.32 3.90 -4.30
N ILE A 197 -12.01 3.71 -4.24
CA ILE A 197 -11.01 4.56 -4.90
C ILE A 197 -10.46 3.74 -6.06
N TYR A 198 -10.70 4.18 -7.30
CA TYR A 198 -10.46 3.36 -8.48
C TYR A 198 -9.53 4.00 -9.50
N GLN A 199 -8.62 3.19 -10.04
CA GLN A 199 -7.68 3.54 -11.10
C GLN A 199 -7.75 2.54 -12.27
N LEU A 200 -8.50 2.87 -13.34
CA LEU A 200 -8.65 2.01 -14.52
C LEU A 200 -7.42 1.98 -15.46
N GLY A 201 -6.52 1.01 -15.29
CA GLY A 201 -5.51 0.62 -16.31
C GLY A 201 -4.06 1.05 -16.02
N ASN A 202 -3.16 0.81 -16.98
CA ASN A 202 -1.69 0.88 -16.79
C ASN A 202 -1.19 2.22 -16.21
N ASN A 203 -0.31 2.14 -15.20
CA ASN A 203 0.22 3.15 -14.28
C ASN A 203 0.91 4.39 -14.88
N ALA A 204 1.15 4.48 -16.18
CA ALA A 204 1.82 5.63 -16.77
C ALA A 204 0.95 6.90 -16.75
N GLY A 205 1.31 7.88 -15.90
CA GLY A 205 0.72 9.22 -15.88
C GLY A 205 -0.38 9.47 -14.83
N TRP A 206 -0.74 8.45 -14.06
CA TRP A 206 -1.80 8.56 -13.05
C TRP A 206 -1.41 9.48 -11.91
N LYS A 207 -2.44 10.08 -11.31
CA LYS A 207 -2.31 10.89 -10.12
C LYS A 207 -2.45 10.03 -8.88
N THR A 208 -1.73 10.40 -7.84
CA THR A 208 -1.74 9.63 -6.60
C THR A 208 -2.94 10.04 -5.75
N PRO A 209 -3.81 9.10 -5.33
CA PRO A 209 -4.77 9.38 -4.27
C PRO A 209 -4.06 9.37 -2.91
N ILE A 210 -4.31 10.42 -2.12
CA ILE A 210 -3.82 10.58 -0.76
C ILE A 210 -5.02 10.83 0.15
N ILE A 211 -5.21 10.01 1.18
CA ILE A 211 -6.25 10.21 2.20
C ILE A 211 -5.57 10.43 3.55
N ASP A 212 -5.76 11.60 4.15
CA ASP A 212 -5.19 11.99 5.43
C ASP A 212 -6.30 12.20 6.47
N GLY A 213 -6.34 11.35 7.49
CA GLY A 213 -7.30 11.35 8.57
C GLY A 213 -8.68 10.77 8.21
N GLY A 214 -9.63 11.00 9.12
CA GLY A 214 -11.01 10.55 9.00
C GLY A 214 -11.34 9.40 9.94
N PHE A 215 -12.52 9.50 10.56
CA PHE A 215 -13.11 8.43 11.37
C PHE A 215 -14.28 7.81 10.60
N PHE A 216 -14.12 6.58 10.14
CA PHE A 216 -15.09 5.84 9.33
C PHE A 216 -15.84 4.85 10.21
N HIS A 217 -17.10 5.15 10.48
CA HIS A 217 -17.95 4.43 11.41
C HIS A 217 -19.07 3.71 10.67
N ALA A 218 -19.12 2.38 10.78
CA ALA A 218 -20.28 1.60 10.37
C ALA A 218 -21.36 1.67 11.47
N ALA A 219 -22.55 2.17 11.13
CA ALA A 219 -23.67 2.23 12.07
C ALA A 219 -24.13 0.82 12.49
N ASP A 220 -24.79 0.72 13.65
CA ASP A 220 -25.39 -0.53 14.15
C ASP A 220 -26.40 -1.14 13.18
N SER A 221 -27.05 -0.28 12.38
CA SER A 221 -28.00 -0.68 11.35
C SER A 221 -27.34 -1.24 10.08
N LEU A 222 -26.01 -1.10 9.92
CA LEU A 222 -25.29 -1.57 8.75
C LEU A 222 -25.04 -3.08 8.86
N ILE A 223 -25.92 -3.86 8.22
CA ILE A 223 -25.83 -5.31 8.20
C ILE A 223 -24.93 -5.75 7.05
N ASP A 224 -23.92 -6.57 7.35
CA ASP A 224 -23.06 -7.27 6.38
C ASP A 224 -22.43 -6.39 5.27
N PRO A 225 -21.70 -5.31 5.61
CA PRO A 225 -20.89 -4.59 4.64
C PRO A 225 -19.75 -5.48 4.09
N LEU A 226 -19.34 -5.25 2.84
CA LEU A 226 -18.11 -5.87 2.32
C LEU A 226 -16.87 -5.25 2.98
N GLY A 227 -16.94 -3.95 3.26
CA GLY A 227 -15.86 -3.22 3.91
C GLY A 227 -15.97 -1.71 3.78
N CYS A 228 -14.99 -0.99 4.31
CA CYS A 228 -14.99 0.47 4.29
C CYS A 228 -14.44 1.01 2.97
N ILE A 229 -13.15 0.81 2.72
CA ILE A 229 -12.45 1.35 1.55
C ILE A 229 -11.98 0.22 0.64
N LEU A 230 -12.47 0.23 -0.60
CA LEU A 230 -11.96 -0.59 -1.69
C LEU A 230 -10.91 0.21 -2.47
N TRP A 231 -9.63 -0.16 -2.30
CA TRP A 231 -8.46 0.40 -2.96
C TRP A 231 -8.20 -0.38 -4.25
N ASP A 232 -8.76 0.09 -5.36
CA ASP A 232 -8.96 -0.72 -6.56
C ASP A 232 -8.02 -0.31 -7.70
N ASP A 233 -7.03 -1.18 -7.95
CA ASP A 233 -5.98 -1.06 -8.97
C ASP A 233 -5.12 0.22 -8.82
N ILE A 234 -5.02 0.75 -7.59
CA ILE A 234 -4.26 1.96 -7.27
C ILE A 234 -2.77 1.65 -7.11
N GLY A 235 -1.87 2.37 -7.78
CA GLY A 235 -0.43 2.38 -7.50
C GLY A 235 0.03 3.72 -6.92
N GLY A 236 0.98 3.69 -5.98
CA GLY A 236 1.59 4.88 -5.37
C GLY A 236 0.69 5.63 -4.40
N GLY A 237 -0.44 5.06 -4.00
CA GLY A 237 -1.43 5.64 -3.12
C GLY A 237 -0.96 5.81 -1.68
N ASN A 238 -1.49 6.81 -0.96
CA ASN A 238 -1.14 7.03 0.44
C ASN A 238 -2.40 7.17 1.31
N THR A 239 -2.44 6.45 2.43
CA THR A 239 -3.44 6.65 3.48
C THR A 239 -2.74 6.88 4.81
N LYS A 240 -3.14 7.91 5.56
CA LYS A 240 -2.53 8.23 6.85
C LYS A 240 -3.58 8.56 7.90
N GLY A 241 -3.42 8.08 9.13
CA GLY A 241 -4.25 8.50 10.26
C GLY A 241 -5.72 8.07 10.19
N LEU A 242 -6.05 7.07 9.36
CA LEU A 242 -7.42 6.59 9.19
C LEU A 242 -7.87 5.83 10.42
N ARG A 243 -9.10 6.07 10.87
CA ARG A 243 -9.70 5.34 11.99
C ARG A 243 -10.97 4.66 11.52
N PHE A 244 -11.11 3.39 11.83
CA PHE A 244 -12.24 2.56 11.46
C PHE A 244 -12.93 2.05 12.71
N TYR A 245 -14.26 2.07 12.72
CA TYR A 245 -15.04 1.59 13.85
C TYR A 245 -16.22 0.74 13.39
N ARG A 246 -16.34 -0.45 13.98
CA ARG A 246 -17.47 -1.40 13.80
C ARG A 246 -17.67 -1.98 12.40
N TRP A 247 -16.63 -2.05 11.59
CA TRP A 247 -16.69 -2.75 10.30
C TRP A 247 -16.71 -4.26 10.52
N ARG A 248 -17.92 -4.81 10.65
CA ARG A 248 -18.15 -6.24 10.93
C ARG A 248 -19.17 -6.84 10.00
N HIS A 249 -19.03 -8.14 9.79
CA HIS A 249 -19.97 -9.01 9.10
C HIS A 249 -20.55 -10.02 10.10
N SER A 250 -21.83 -10.36 9.97
CA SER A 250 -22.57 -11.23 10.89
C SER A 250 -22.35 -12.73 10.61
N GLY A 251 -22.18 -13.10 9.32
CA GLY A 251 -21.83 -14.46 8.90
C GLY A 251 -20.32 -14.81 8.95
N LEU A 252 -19.95 -15.90 8.26
CA LEU A 252 -18.55 -16.40 8.16
C LEU A 252 -17.61 -15.52 7.32
N LYS A 253 -18.15 -14.48 6.67
CA LYS A 253 -17.34 -13.50 5.95
C LYS A 253 -16.78 -12.50 6.95
N SER A 254 -15.81 -11.70 6.53
CA SER A 254 -15.29 -10.60 7.33
C SER A 254 -15.42 -9.31 6.54
N ALA A 255 -15.88 -8.26 7.19
CA ALA A 255 -15.78 -6.91 6.63
C ALA A 255 -14.32 -6.44 6.73
N VAL A 256 -13.84 -5.74 5.71
CA VAL A 256 -12.44 -5.26 5.63
C VAL A 256 -12.41 -3.74 5.67
N CYS A 257 -11.59 -3.15 6.54
CA CYS A 257 -11.47 -1.69 6.58
C CYS A 257 -10.84 -1.14 5.30
N LEU A 258 -9.72 -1.73 4.85
CA LEU A 258 -9.04 -1.35 3.63
C LEU A 258 -8.72 -2.61 2.82
N PHE A 259 -9.36 -2.77 1.66
CA PHE A 259 -9.12 -3.88 0.76
C PHE A 259 -8.42 -3.41 -0.48
N GLN A 260 -7.22 -3.94 -0.73
CA GLN A 260 -6.50 -3.65 -1.96
C GLN A 260 -6.80 -4.72 -3.02
N ARG A 261 -7.50 -4.31 -4.07
CA ARG A 261 -7.87 -5.18 -5.19
C ARG A 261 -7.03 -4.83 -6.41
N ASN A 262 -6.41 -5.82 -7.03
CA ASN A 262 -5.62 -5.61 -8.24
C ASN A 262 -6.34 -6.21 -9.45
N CYS A 263 -6.39 -5.45 -10.56
CA CYS A 263 -7.09 -5.87 -11.77
C CYS A 263 -6.11 -6.29 -12.87
N THR A 264 -5.03 -5.54 -13.10
CA THR A 264 -4.28 -5.68 -14.36
C THR A 264 -2.81 -6.07 -14.25
N SER A 265 -2.15 -5.93 -13.09
CA SER A 265 -1.06 -6.83 -12.60
C SER A 265 -0.22 -6.27 -11.45
N TRP A 266 -0.20 -4.95 -11.18
CA TRP A 266 0.70 -4.40 -10.15
C TRP A 266 0.11 -3.16 -9.48
N SER A 267 -0.21 -3.32 -8.20
CA SER A 267 -0.46 -2.20 -7.30
C SER A 267 0.76 -2.08 -6.40
N GLU A 268 1.59 -1.08 -6.69
CA GLU A 268 2.91 -0.94 -6.07
C GLU A 268 3.04 0.37 -5.31
N ASN A 269 3.98 0.42 -4.37
CA ASN A 269 4.40 1.64 -3.67
C ASN A 269 3.26 2.32 -2.89
N ASN A 270 2.24 1.57 -2.46
CA ASN A 270 1.22 2.13 -1.56
C ASN A 270 1.82 2.31 -0.16
N THR A 271 1.40 3.37 0.52
CA THR A 271 1.80 3.65 1.90
C THR A 271 0.56 3.77 2.77
N HIS A 272 0.51 3.04 3.88
CA HIS A 272 -0.59 3.04 4.83
C HIS A 272 -0.04 3.25 6.24
N GLU A 273 -0.25 4.44 6.80
CA GLU A 273 0.36 4.88 8.07
C GLU A 273 -0.69 5.22 9.13
N ASP A 274 -0.37 4.96 10.40
CA ASP A 274 -1.18 5.36 11.57
C ASP A 274 -2.67 4.98 11.43
N MET A 275 -2.92 3.77 10.92
CA MET A 275 -4.29 3.26 10.78
C MET A 275 -4.75 2.61 12.07
N LYS A 276 -6.00 2.86 12.46
CA LYS A 276 -6.60 2.29 13.67
C LYS A 276 -7.92 1.59 13.34
N ALA A 277 -8.02 0.30 13.60
CA ALA A 277 -9.27 -0.44 13.59
C ALA A 277 -9.74 -0.67 15.03
N LEU A 278 -10.93 -0.19 15.35
CA LEU A 278 -11.62 -0.47 16.59
C LEU A 278 -12.82 -1.35 16.27
N ASP A 279 -12.88 -2.53 16.86
CA ASP A 279 -14.09 -3.35 16.81
C ASP A 279 -14.51 -3.78 15.38
N CYS A 280 -13.51 -4.00 14.53
CA CYS A 280 -13.66 -4.40 13.13
C CYS A 280 -13.26 -5.88 12.94
N ASP A 281 -13.71 -6.55 11.88
CA ASP A 281 -13.30 -7.95 11.67
C ASP A 281 -11.85 -8.06 11.18
N ARG A 282 -11.47 -7.21 10.21
CA ARG A 282 -10.13 -7.09 9.61
C ARG A 282 -9.80 -5.64 9.29
N LEU A 283 -8.55 -5.26 9.44
CA LEU A 283 -8.09 -3.94 8.98
C LEU A 283 -7.72 -3.98 7.50
N TYR A 284 -6.85 -4.90 7.10
CA TYR A 284 -6.30 -4.95 5.75
C TYR A 284 -6.44 -6.34 5.13
N ASP A 285 -6.87 -6.41 3.87
CA ASP A 285 -6.90 -7.63 3.07
C ASP A 285 -6.51 -7.26 1.64
N ASN A 286 -5.93 -8.21 0.90
CA ASN A 286 -5.59 -8.03 -0.50
C ASN A 286 -6.16 -9.16 -1.35
N GLY A 287 -6.41 -8.88 -2.63
CA GLY A 287 -6.88 -9.92 -3.54
C GLY A 287 -6.89 -9.49 -4.99
N ALA A 288 -7.11 -10.47 -5.87
CA ALA A 288 -7.39 -10.19 -7.26
C ALA A 288 -8.87 -9.92 -7.45
N ARG A 289 -9.19 -9.22 -8.53
CA ARG A 289 -10.55 -9.23 -9.08
C ARG A 289 -10.95 -10.69 -9.42
N PRO A 290 -12.17 -11.17 -9.10
CA PRO A 290 -12.56 -12.57 -9.32
C PRO A 290 -12.42 -13.08 -10.76
N ASP A 291 -12.47 -12.18 -11.73
CA ASP A 291 -12.35 -12.41 -13.17
C ASP A 291 -10.95 -12.10 -13.72
N SER A 292 -10.03 -11.61 -12.88
CA SER A 292 -8.68 -11.29 -13.31
C SER A 292 -7.81 -12.54 -13.39
N THR A 293 -7.17 -12.72 -14.53
CA THR A 293 -6.08 -13.68 -14.72
C THR A 293 -4.72 -13.11 -14.29
N ALA A 294 -4.68 -11.86 -13.85
CA ALA A 294 -3.44 -11.19 -13.49
C ALA A 294 -2.88 -11.76 -12.18
N THR A 295 -1.55 -11.87 -12.12
CA THR A 295 -0.82 -12.13 -10.89
C THR A 295 -0.98 -10.89 -10.01
N ALA A 296 -1.99 -10.87 -9.14
CA ALA A 296 -2.29 -9.74 -8.27
C ALA A 296 -1.21 -9.58 -7.20
N SER A 297 -0.13 -8.88 -7.51
CA SER A 297 0.97 -8.68 -6.56
C SER A 297 0.87 -7.32 -5.87
N GLN A 298 1.18 -7.30 -4.58
CA GLN A 298 1.50 -6.07 -3.86
C GLN A 298 3.01 -5.95 -3.81
N ALA A 299 3.56 -4.93 -4.44
CA ALA A 299 5.00 -4.71 -4.38
C ALA A 299 5.30 -3.41 -3.65
N ARG A 300 6.29 -3.40 -2.76
CA ARG A 300 6.79 -2.20 -2.09
C ARG A 300 5.70 -1.46 -1.30
N THR A 301 4.71 -2.18 -0.79
CA THR A 301 3.70 -1.59 0.09
C THR A 301 4.31 -1.36 1.46
N ASN A 302 4.19 -0.14 1.98
CA ASN A 302 4.59 0.20 3.34
C ASN A 302 3.36 0.30 4.23
N MET A 303 3.32 -0.45 5.34
CA MET A 303 2.32 -0.35 6.39
C MET A 303 3.03 -0.04 7.69
N ASP A 304 2.63 1.02 8.38
CA ASP A 304 3.34 1.50 9.56
C ASP A 304 2.39 2.05 10.62
N LEU A 305 2.71 1.80 11.89
CA LEU A 305 1.92 2.22 13.05
C LEU A 305 0.46 1.78 12.98
N ILE A 306 0.25 0.47 12.80
CA ILE A 306 -1.08 -0.09 12.62
C ILE A 306 -1.64 -0.55 13.94
N PHE A 307 -2.80 -0.05 14.36
CA PHE A 307 -3.44 -0.41 15.62
C PHE A 307 -4.77 -1.16 15.41
N GLY A 308 -4.92 -2.34 16.02
CA GLY A 308 -6.18 -3.08 16.06
C GLY A 308 -6.62 -3.33 17.50
N SER A 309 -7.49 -2.48 18.07
CA SER A 309 -8.18 -2.84 19.31
C SER A 309 -9.43 -3.62 18.96
N THR A 310 -9.60 -4.81 19.56
CA THR A 310 -10.79 -5.66 19.42
C THR A 310 -11.07 -6.20 18.01
N ALA A 311 -10.05 -6.28 17.14
CA ALA A 311 -10.20 -6.93 15.85
C ALA A 311 -10.53 -8.42 16.00
N LYS A 312 -11.47 -8.97 15.22
CA LYS A 312 -11.95 -10.35 15.46
C LYS A 312 -10.97 -11.45 15.05
N SER A 313 -10.12 -11.24 14.03
CA SER A 313 -9.42 -12.36 13.39
C SER A 313 -7.97 -12.06 12.97
N TYR A 314 -7.75 -11.20 11.98
CA TYR A 314 -6.42 -10.88 11.45
C TYR A 314 -6.35 -9.40 11.14
N LEU A 315 -5.22 -8.78 11.49
CA LEU A 315 -5.02 -7.38 11.14
C LEU A 315 -4.73 -7.22 9.65
N ILE A 316 -3.90 -8.11 9.08
CA ILE A 316 -3.45 -8.07 7.69
C ILE A 316 -3.60 -9.47 7.08
N VAL A 317 -4.27 -9.56 5.93
CA VAL A 317 -4.41 -10.80 5.15
C VAL A 317 -3.82 -10.63 3.76
N ASN A 318 -2.89 -11.52 3.39
CA ASN A 318 -2.31 -11.61 2.06
C ASN A 318 -2.89 -12.83 1.32
N ARG A 319 -3.46 -12.65 0.13
CA ARG A 319 -4.01 -13.72 -0.73
C ARG A 319 -3.23 -13.91 -2.02
N MET A 320 -2.68 -12.84 -2.60
CA MET A 320 -2.16 -12.88 -3.98
C MET A 320 -0.68 -12.53 -4.12
N GLY A 321 -0.03 -12.17 -3.02
CA GLY A 321 1.42 -12.04 -2.92
C GLY A 321 1.86 -10.65 -2.50
N MET A 322 2.93 -10.60 -1.72
CA MET A 322 3.47 -9.41 -1.09
C MET A 322 5.01 -9.40 -1.23
N TYR A 323 5.50 -8.48 -2.06
CA TYR A 323 6.87 -8.40 -2.53
C TYR A 323 7.52 -7.11 -2.05
N ASP A 324 8.76 -7.16 -1.57
CA ASP A 324 9.55 -6.01 -1.16
C ASP A 324 8.80 -5.03 -0.23
N SER A 325 7.82 -5.52 0.51
CA SER A 325 6.89 -4.72 1.31
C SER A 325 7.40 -4.60 2.74
N GLN A 326 7.05 -3.50 3.41
CA GLN A 326 7.44 -3.24 4.79
C GLN A 326 6.19 -3.13 5.64
N ILE A 327 6.08 -3.96 6.67
CA ILE A 327 5.03 -3.86 7.68
C ILE A 327 5.74 -3.62 9.01
N THR A 328 5.53 -2.47 9.61
CA THR A 328 6.29 -2.05 10.79
C THR A 328 5.39 -1.48 11.87
N ARG A 329 5.83 -1.56 13.13
CA ARG A 329 5.15 -0.95 14.29
C ARG A 329 3.67 -1.34 14.40
N VAL A 330 3.39 -2.63 14.27
CA VAL A 330 2.02 -3.13 14.41
C VAL A 330 1.71 -3.31 15.88
N LYS A 331 0.58 -2.76 16.32
CA LYS A 331 0.05 -2.83 17.68
C LYS A 331 -1.30 -3.54 17.71
N GLY A 332 -1.40 -4.63 18.44
CA GLY A 332 -2.67 -5.31 18.73
C GLY A 332 -3.09 -5.12 20.19
N ASN A 333 -4.38 -5.01 20.46
CA ASN A 333 -4.92 -5.38 21.78
C ASN A 333 -4.73 -6.90 21.90
N GLY A 334 -3.92 -7.35 22.86
CA GLY A 334 -3.44 -8.73 22.92
C GLY A 334 -4.51 -9.81 23.20
N GLN A 335 -5.80 -9.49 23.11
CA GLN A 335 -6.89 -10.46 23.27
C GLN A 335 -7.26 -11.22 21.98
N LYS A 336 -6.85 -10.81 20.77
CA LYS A 336 -7.23 -11.51 19.52
C LYS A 336 -6.16 -11.54 18.42
N ILE A 337 -5.78 -12.79 18.08
CA ILE A 337 -5.26 -13.44 16.86
C ILE A 337 -4.44 -12.63 15.81
N ALA A 338 -3.31 -13.25 15.42
CA ALA A 338 -2.41 -13.00 14.28
C ALA A 338 -2.43 -11.63 13.58
N VAL A 339 -1.30 -10.92 13.71
CA VAL A 339 -1.03 -9.68 12.95
C VAL A 339 -1.10 -9.91 11.45
N PHE A 340 -0.55 -11.03 10.97
CA PHE A 340 -0.44 -11.30 9.55
C PHE A 340 -0.84 -12.73 9.21
N ARG A 341 -1.69 -12.90 8.20
CA ARG A 341 -2.05 -14.21 7.63
C ARG A 341 -1.78 -14.24 6.13
N ASN A 342 -1.02 -15.23 5.70
CA ASN A 342 -0.81 -15.55 4.30
C ASN A 342 -1.73 -16.70 3.85
N ASN A 343 -2.64 -16.42 2.93
CA ASN A 343 -3.55 -17.39 2.30
C ASN A 343 -2.99 -17.90 0.97
N GLY A 344 -1.71 -18.28 0.94
CA GLY A 344 -1.06 -18.86 -0.25
C GLY A 344 -0.51 -17.84 -1.25
N GLY A 345 -0.45 -16.55 -0.91
CA GLY A 345 0.24 -15.55 -1.71
C GLY A 345 1.77 -15.69 -1.58
N GLY A 346 2.52 -15.45 -2.65
CA GLY A 346 3.98 -15.42 -2.55
C GLY A 346 4.47 -14.25 -1.68
N ILE A 347 5.32 -14.50 -0.68
CA ILE A 347 5.94 -13.45 0.13
C ILE A 347 7.44 -13.46 -0.16
N TYR A 348 7.98 -12.33 -0.62
CA TYR A 348 9.38 -12.26 -1.01
C TYR A 348 9.99 -10.88 -0.79
N GLY A 349 11.12 -10.81 -0.09
CA GLY A 349 11.80 -9.54 0.16
C GLY A 349 11.04 -8.62 1.11
N SER A 350 9.93 -9.12 1.69
CA SER A 350 9.08 -8.38 2.59
C SER A 350 9.58 -8.50 4.03
N ARG A 351 9.35 -7.48 4.83
CA ARG A 351 9.79 -7.42 6.23
C ARG A 351 8.62 -7.05 7.12
N ILE A 352 8.46 -7.78 8.22
CA ILE A 352 7.45 -7.49 9.24
C ILE A 352 8.19 -7.24 10.54
N LYS A 353 8.22 -6.02 11.08
CA LYS A 353 9.01 -5.71 12.29
C LYS A 353 8.27 -4.85 13.30
N ASP A 354 8.82 -4.79 14.51
CA ASP A 354 8.33 -3.97 15.61
C ASP A 354 6.87 -4.28 15.96
N ILE A 355 6.51 -5.56 15.98
CA ILE A 355 5.19 -6.00 16.44
C ILE A 355 5.15 -5.90 17.96
N ASP A 356 4.24 -5.07 18.46
CA ASP A 356 3.98 -4.83 19.87
C ASP A 356 2.54 -5.21 20.21
N PHE A 357 2.30 -5.67 21.43
CA PHE A 357 0.96 -6.04 21.88
C PHE A 357 0.67 -5.24 23.15
N GLU A 358 -0.25 -4.29 23.04
CA GLU A 358 -0.73 -3.52 24.18
C GLU A 358 -1.65 -4.46 24.99
N GLN A 359 -1.07 -5.09 26.01
CA GLN A 359 -1.77 -5.82 27.07
C GLN A 359 -2.76 -6.89 26.56
N GLY A 360 -2.23 -8.08 26.23
CA GLY A 360 -3.01 -9.30 26.37
C GLY A 360 -2.11 -10.37 26.93
N TYR A 361 -2.60 -11.01 27.98
CA TYR A 361 -1.99 -12.11 28.72
C TYR A 361 -0.81 -12.76 27.98
N GLU A 362 0.42 -12.40 28.37
CA GLU A 362 1.61 -13.21 28.03
C GLU A 362 1.58 -14.58 28.72
N GLY A 363 0.56 -14.82 29.55
CA GLY A 363 0.33 -16.08 30.23
C GLY A 363 -0.07 -17.17 29.25
N LYS A 364 0.92 -18.00 28.91
CA LYS A 364 0.69 -19.40 28.56
C LYS A 364 -0.29 -19.98 29.60
N THR A 365 -1.51 -20.27 29.19
CA THR A 365 -2.49 -20.91 30.09
C THR A 365 -2.47 -22.39 29.82
N THR A 366 -2.22 -23.17 30.86
CA THR A 366 -2.20 -24.61 30.81
C THR A 366 -3.42 -25.14 31.56
N THR A 367 -4.24 -25.93 30.87
CA THR A 367 -5.40 -26.60 31.43
C THR A 367 -5.43 -28.06 30.99
N SER A 368 -6.44 -28.79 31.41
CA SER A 368 -6.69 -30.17 31.04
C SER A 368 -7.86 -30.25 30.05
N GLY A 369 -7.77 -31.13 29.06
CA GLY A 369 -8.80 -31.31 28.05
C GLY A 369 -8.94 -32.72 27.49
N ILE A 370 -10.08 -32.93 26.84
CA ILE A 370 -10.53 -34.17 26.23
C ILE A 370 -10.72 -33.93 24.74
N MET A 371 -10.23 -34.86 23.93
CA MET A 371 -10.41 -34.84 22.48
C MET A 371 -10.51 -36.28 21.97
N THR A 372 -11.52 -36.61 21.19
CA THR A 372 -11.71 -37.97 20.64
C THR A 372 -11.01 -38.09 19.28
N ALA A 373 -10.39 -39.24 18.99
CA ALA A 373 -9.81 -39.51 17.67
C ALA A 373 -10.83 -39.28 16.54
N GLY A 374 -10.40 -38.58 15.49
CA GLY A 374 -11.24 -38.16 14.37
C GLY A 374 -12.13 -36.94 14.65
N SER A 375 -12.22 -36.45 15.89
CA SER A 375 -12.98 -35.25 16.26
C SER A 375 -12.12 -34.00 16.19
N ASN A 376 -12.74 -32.86 15.89
CA ASN A 376 -12.17 -31.53 16.00
C ASN A 376 -12.74 -30.74 17.19
N VAL A 377 -13.46 -31.39 18.10
CA VAL A 377 -14.01 -30.74 19.30
C VAL A 377 -13.08 -30.97 20.48
N LEU A 378 -12.60 -29.89 21.09
CA LEU A 378 -11.82 -29.87 22.31
C LEU A 378 -12.72 -29.46 23.48
N THR A 379 -12.89 -30.35 24.44
CA THR A 379 -13.63 -30.09 25.69
C THR A 379 -12.65 -29.95 26.84
N LEU A 380 -12.74 -28.92 27.67
CA LEU A 380 -11.93 -28.81 28.90
C LEU A 380 -12.58 -29.64 30.01
N ASP A 381 -11.78 -30.43 30.72
CA ASP A 381 -12.23 -31.31 31.81
C ASP A 381 -11.81 -30.81 33.21
N GLY A 382 -11.17 -29.64 33.28
CA GLY A 382 -10.76 -28.97 34.52
C GLY A 382 -11.61 -27.76 34.91
N GLU A 383 -11.31 -27.14 36.06
CA GLU A 383 -11.97 -25.92 36.54
C GLU A 383 -11.66 -24.69 35.67
N THR A 384 -10.58 -24.72 34.88
CA THR A 384 -10.22 -23.64 33.97
C THR A 384 -11.11 -23.69 32.74
N GLN A 385 -12.01 -22.72 32.63
CA GLN A 385 -12.87 -22.53 31.45
C GLN A 385 -12.13 -21.75 30.35
N PHE A 386 -12.53 -21.97 29.10
CA PHE A 386 -12.30 -21.00 28.03
C PHE A 386 -12.98 -19.70 28.45
N GLY A 387 -12.20 -18.69 28.78
CA GLY A 387 -12.75 -17.35 28.97
C GLY A 387 -13.28 -16.81 27.65
N GLU A 388 -14.17 -15.82 27.68
CA GLU A 388 -14.65 -15.12 26.47
C GLU A 388 -13.50 -14.52 25.63
N TRP A 389 -12.32 -14.39 26.22
CA TRP A 389 -11.08 -13.96 25.59
C TRP A 389 -10.38 -15.07 24.78
N MET A 390 -10.68 -16.36 25.01
CA MET A 390 -10.16 -17.48 24.21
C MET A 390 -11.01 -17.64 22.94
N ALA A 391 -10.73 -16.80 21.94
CA ALA A 391 -11.53 -16.67 20.73
C ALA A 391 -11.02 -17.53 19.55
N GLU A 392 -11.87 -17.67 18.53
CA GLU A 392 -11.54 -18.26 17.22
C GLU A 392 -10.21 -17.72 16.65
N GLY A 393 -9.28 -18.63 16.41
CA GLY A 393 -7.95 -18.45 15.83
C GLY A 393 -6.83 -18.52 16.86
N GLN A 394 -7.14 -18.67 18.16
CA GLN A 394 -6.12 -18.83 19.18
C GLN A 394 -5.35 -20.15 18.98
N PRO A 395 -4.00 -20.11 18.91
CA PRO A 395 -3.18 -21.31 18.83
C PRO A 395 -3.27 -22.14 20.12
N VAL A 396 -3.42 -23.45 19.96
CA VAL A 396 -3.54 -24.42 21.04
C VAL A 396 -2.68 -25.64 20.74
N ASP A 397 -1.86 -26.02 21.72
CA ASP A 397 -1.13 -27.29 21.75
C ASP A 397 -1.89 -28.27 22.64
N ILE A 398 -2.26 -29.44 22.10
CA ILE A 398 -3.00 -30.48 22.81
C ILE A 398 -2.11 -31.72 22.90
N ALA A 399 -1.54 -31.95 24.08
CA ALA A 399 -0.60 -33.05 24.31
C ALA A 399 -1.26 -34.41 24.02
N GLY A 400 -0.59 -35.25 23.22
CA GLY A 400 -1.04 -36.62 22.94
C GLY A 400 -2.06 -36.76 21.80
N ALA A 401 -2.70 -35.68 21.35
CA ALA A 401 -3.78 -35.76 20.36
C ALA A 401 -3.31 -35.89 18.89
N GLY A 402 -2.01 -35.72 18.63
CA GLY A 402 -1.41 -35.81 17.29
C GLY A 402 -1.06 -37.25 16.91
N THR A 403 -0.63 -37.46 15.65
CA THR A 403 -0.29 -38.79 15.12
C THR A 403 0.76 -39.50 15.97
N GLY A 404 0.48 -40.74 16.37
CA GLY A 404 1.38 -41.54 17.22
C GLY A 404 1.53 -40.99 18.65
N GLY A 405 0.56 -40.25 19.15
CA GLY A 405 0.61 -39.62 20.48
C GLY A 405 1.43 -38.34 20.53
N ALA A 406 1.76 -37.74 19.39
CA ALA A 406 2.45 -36.46 19.34
C ALA A 406 1.55 -35.32 19.90
N THR A 407 2.14 -34.16 20.20
CA THR A 407 1.34 -32.97 20.50
C THR A 407 0.63 -32.49 19.24
N LEU A 408 -0.69 -32.35 19.29
CA LEU A 408 -1.46 -31.73 18.21
C LEU A 408 -1.31 -30.22 18.32
N LYS A 409 -0.63 -29.62 17.35
CA LYS A 409 -0.58 -28.16 17.18
C LYS A 409 -1.76 -27.73 16.31
N THR A 410 -2.67 -26.94 16.87
CA THR A 410 -3.92 -26.55 16.21
C THR A 410 -4.36 -25.15 16.66
N TRP A 411 -5.54 -24.70 16.27
CA TRP A 411 -6.15 -23.46 16.71
C TRP A 411 -7.65 -23.60 16.82
N ILE A 412 -8.27 -22.75 17.64
CA ILE A 412 -9.71 -22.68 17.82
C ILE A 412 -10.36 -22.16 16.53
N THR A 413 -11.38 -22.82 15.99
CA THR A 413 -12.16 -22.39 14.82
C THR A 413 -13.61 -22.04 15.16
N GLY A 414 -14.04 -22.30 16.39
CA GLY A 414 -15.37 -21.94 16.86
C GLY A 414 -15.46 -22.04 18.37
N PHE A 415 -16.21 -21.12 18.98
CA PHE A 415 -16.52 -21.15 20.40
C PHE A 415 -17.94 -21.72 20.57
N THR A 416 -18.05 -22.89 21.20
CA THR A 416 -19.35 -23.52 21.46
C THR A 416 -19.86 -23.12 22.85
N SER A 417 -18.98 -23.22 23.86
CA SER A 417 -19.28 -22.85 25.25
C SER A 417 -17.98 -22.57 26.02
N SER A 418 -18.08 -22.15 27.28
CA SER A 418 -16.92 -21.94 28.14
C SER A 418 -16.11 -23.21 28.44
N SER A 419 -16.61 -24.40 28.11
CA SER A 419 -15.88 -25.67 28.26
C SER A 419 -15.62 -26.36 26.92
N GLU A 420 -16.07 -25.81 25.80
CA GLU A 420 -16.02 -26.51 24.51
C GLU A 420 -15.73 -25.55 23.36
N VAL A 421 -14.75 -25.92 22.56
CA VAL A 421 -14.37 -25.22 21.33
C VAL A 421 -14.16 -26.22 20.20
N THR A 422 -14.41 -25.76 18.98
CA THR A 422 -13.98 -26.47 17.77
C THR A 422 -12.56 -26.03 17.46
N VAL A 423 -11.69 -26.94 17.06
CA VAL A 423 -10.35 -26.67 16.55
C VAL A 423 -10.23 -27.02 15.07
N SER A 424 -9.16 -26.59 14.39
CA SER A 424 -9.08 -26.81 12.94
C SER A 424 -8.64 -28.21 12.51
N HIS A 425 -7.89 -28.91 13.36
CA HIS A 425 -7.37 -30.24 13.06
C HIS A 425 -8.07 -31.28 13.90
N ASN A 426 -8.44 -32.40 13.27
CA ASN A 426 -8.95 -33.55 14.00
C ASN A 426 -7.83 -34.19 14.81
N ALA A 427 -8.15 -34.70 16.00
CA ALA A 427 -7.22 -35.52 16.75
C ALA A 427 -6.95 -36.82 15.99
N SER A 428 -5.68 -37.23 15.94
CA SER A 428 -5.32 -38.57 15.45
C SER A 428 -5.53 -39.62 16.53
N GLU A 429 -5.42 -39.24 17.81
CA GLU A 429 -5.54 -40.12 18.97
C GLU A 429 -6.54 -39.55 19.97
N SER A 430 -7.26 -40.42 20.68
CA SER A 430 -8.15 -39.98 21.77
C SER A 430 -7.32 -39.65 23.01
N VAL A 431 -7.59 -38.51 23.62
CA VAL A 431 -6.93 -38.07 24.85
C VAL A 431 -7.95 -37.64 25.90
N VAL A 432 -7.65 -37.94 27.17
CA VAL A 432 -8.40 -37.51 28.36
C VAL A 432 -7.37 -36.98 29.34
N GLY A 433 -7.64 -35.84 29.98
CA GLY A 433 -6.64 -35.22 30.86
C GLY A 433 -5.46 -34.59 30.11
N ALA A 434 -5.57 -34.34 28.80
CA ALA A 434 -4.46 -33.82 28.01
C ALA A 434 -4.10 -32.41 28.47
N THR A 435 -2.80 -32.16 28.62
CA THR A 435 -2.31 -30.79 28.82
C THR A 435 -2.63 -29.97 27.58
N VAL A 436 -3.57 -29.05 27.72
CA VAL A 436 -3.95 -28.05 26.73
C VAL A 436 -3.17 -26.79 27.05
N THR A 437 -2.29 -26.38 26.15
CA THR A 437 -1.54 -25.14 26.25
C THR A 437 -2.08 -24.15 25.23
N THR A 438 -2.67 -23.05 25.71
CA THR A 438 -2.92 -21.91 24.83
C THR A 438 -1.65 -21.09 24.68
N LEU A 439 -1.29 -20.75 23.45
CA LEU A 439 -0.11 -19.95 23.16
C LEU A 439 -0.50 -18.46 23.02
N PRO A 440 0.41 -17.53 23.35
CA PRO A 440 0.17 -16.11 23.13
C PRO A 440 -0.04 -15.81 21.64
N THR A 441 -0.71 -14.70 21.34
CA THR A 441 -1.04 -14.22 20.00
C THR A 441 0.12 -14.41 19.02
N VAL A 442 -0.13 -15.18 17.95
CA VAL A 442 0.83 -15.43 16.89
C VAL A 442 1.09 -14.13 16.11
N CYS A 443 2.27 -13.94 15.55
CA CYS A 443 2.56 -12.77 14.72
C CYS A 443 2.34 -13.03 13.22
N TYR A 444 2.45 -14.30 12.80
CA TYR A 444 2.37 -14.73 11.41
C TYR A 444 1.76 -16.13 11.27
N GLU A 445 0.80 -16.27 10.36
CA GLU A 445 0.22 -17.55 9.94
C GLU A 445 0.44 -17.77 8.43
N GLU A 446 0.96 -18.93 8.05
CA GLU A 446 0.92 -19.44 6.67
C GLU A 446 -0.21 -20.45 6.54
N ALA A 447 -1.33 -20.07 5.92
CA ALA A 447 -2.49 -20.95 5.69
C ALA A 447 -2.34 -21.84 4.44
N GLY A 448 -1.10 -22.17 4.06
CA GLY A 448 -0.80 -23.11 2.98
C GLY A 448 -0.96 -24.58 3.40
N PRO A 449 -0.72 -25.55 2.49
CA PRO A 449 -0.87 -26.98 2.77
C PRO A 449 -0.01 -27.51 3.93
N THR A 450 1.07 -26.80 4.25
CA THR A 450 1.99 -27.15 5.35
C THR A 450 1.61 -26.48 6.68
N HIS A 451 0.55 -25.66 6.69
CA HIS A 451 0.07 -24.80 7.77
C HIS A 451 1.09 -24.53 8.87
N GLN A 452 1.76 -23.38 8.81
CA GLN A 452 2.80 -23.05 9.78
C GLN A 452 2.44 -21.79 10.57
N PHE A 453 2.32 -21.95 11.89
CA PHE A 453 2.46 -20.83 12.81
C PHE A 453 3.93 -20.58 13.03
N LYS A 454 4.38 -19.36 12.72
CA LYS A 454 5.76 -18.97 12.98
C LYS A 454 5.77 -18.16 14.27
N THR A 455 5.95 -18.87 15.38
CA THR A 455 6.00 -18.31 16.75
C THR A 455 7.43 -18.01 17.22
N GLU A 456 8.45 -18.71 16.70
CA GLU A 456 9.72 -18.91 17.42
C GLU A 456 10.96 -18.12 16.90
N GLU A 457 10.83 -17.20 15.96
CA GLU A 457 11.99 -16.42 15.46
C GLU A 457 11.88 -14.90 15.64
N LEU A 458 11.03 -14.47 16.57
CA LEU A 458 10.93 -13.08 17.00
C LEU A 458 11.94 -12.86 18.14
N SER A 459 13.20 -12.61 17.78
CA SER A 459 14.30 -12.61 18.76
C SER A 459 14.06 -11.62 19.92
N HIS A 460 14.05 -12.15 21.14
CA HIS A 460 13.83 -11.42 22.41
C HIS A 460 15.02 -10.56 22.87
N ARG A 461 15.74 -9.87 21.99
CA ARG A 461 16.83 -8.97 22.43
C ARG A 461 16.69 -7.57 21.87
N ASN A 462 15.69 -6.87 22.44
CA ASN A 462 15.49 -5.41 22.59
C ASN A 462 14.09 -4.95 22.15
N ASN A 463 13.05 -5.27 22.95
CA ASN A 463 11.71 -4.63 22.95
C ASN A 463 10.95 -4.43 21.62
N GLY A 464 11.30 -5.16 20.56
CA GLY A 464 10.53 -5.22 19.32
C GLY A 464 10.64 -6.62 18.70
N ARG A 465 9.50 -7.22 18.35
CA ARG A 465 9.46 -8.51 17.64
C ARG A 465 9.73 -8.25 16.15
N GLN A 466 10.85 -8.74 15.62
CA GLN A 466 11.23 -8.59 14.20
C GLN A 466 11.15 -9.93 13.45
N PHE A 467 10.44 -9.93 12.31
CA PHE A 467 10.37 -11.00 11.31
C PHE A 467 10.99 -10.51 9.98
N ASP A 468 12.06 -11.16 9.54
CA ASP A 468 12.72 -10.89 8.25
C ASP A 468 12.54 -12.11 7.33
N ASP A 469 11.73 -11.98 6.27
CA ASP A 469 11.44 -13.11 5.36
C ASP A 469 12.68 -13.59 4.60
N ARG A 470 13.75 -12.78 4.53
CA ARG A 470 14.92 -13.05 3.67
C ARG A 470 15.62 -14.37 3.99
N LYS A 471 15.29 -14.99 5.13
CA LYS A 471 15.80 -16.29 5.57
C LYS A 471 14.84 -17.47 5.27
N PHE A 472 13.62 -17.24 4.80
CA PHE A 472 12.54 -18.24 4.83
C PHE A 472 11.77 -18.46 3.53
N THR A 473 12.38 -18.14 2.37
CA THR A 473 11.76 -18.44 1.06
C THR A 473 11.66 -19.95 0.83
N GLY A 474 10.58 -20.56 1.30
CA GLY A 474 10.17 -21.91 0.92
C GLY A 474 9.45 -21.87 -0.43
N LEU A 475 9.99 -22.64 -1.38
CA LEU A 475 9.43 -23.05 -2.68
C LEU A 475 9.63 -22.10 -3.89
N ASP A 476 10.52 -22.58 -4.77
CA ASP A 476 10.71 -22.34 -6.20
C ASP A 476 11.05 -20.93 -6.71
N ARG A 477 12.36 -20.70 -6.90
CA ARG A 477 12.94 -19.51 -7.54
C ARG A 477 12.85 -19.51 -9.07
N SER A 478 12.34 -20.57 -9.72
CA SER A 478 12.41 -20.74 -11.18
C SER A 478 11.36 -19.98 -11.98
N ARG A 479 10.32 -19.42 -11.34
CA ARG A 479 9.14 -18.85 -12.03
C ARG A 479 9.13 -17.32 -12.20
N ARG A 480 10.29 -16.66 -12.35
CA ARG A 480 10.30 -15.28 -12.85
C ARG A 480 10.31 -15.27 -14.39
N PRO A 481 9.29 -14.72 -15.08
CA PRO A 481 9.50 -14.19 -16.42
C PRO A 481 10.37 -12.92 -16.27
N MET A 482 11.64 -13.02 -16.64
CA MET A 482 12.54 -11.88 -16.70
C MET A 482 12.25 -11.04 -17.94
N THR A 483 11.67 -9.84 -17.77
CA THR A 483 11.93 -8.73 -18.70
C THR A 483 11.74 -7.34 -18.04
N PHE A 484 12.88 -6.78 -17.60
CA PHE A 484 13.34 -5.38 -17.58
C PHE A 484 12.45 -4.19 -17.14
N GLY A 485 13.05 -3.34 -16.28
CA GLY A 485 13.11 -1.89 -16.53
C GLY A 485 13.01 -0.97 -15.29
N ALA A 486 14.09 -0.22 -15.02
CA ALA A 486 14.22 0.89 -14.05
C ALA A 486 14.45 0.54 -12.57
N LEU A 487 15.73 0.29 -12.27
CA LEU A 487 16.35 0.33 -10.95
C LEU A 487 16.61 1.81 -10.58
N GLN A 488 15.79 2.40 -9.70
CA GLN A 488 16.16 3.64 -9.01
C GLN A 488 16.52 3.25 -7.57
N ALA A 489 17.80 3.00 -7.35
CA ALA A 489 18.36 2.78 -6.02
C ALA A 489 18.35 4.11 -5.25
N SER A 490 17.52 4.21 -4.22
CA SER A 490 17.83 5.04 -3.06
C SER A 490 18.09 4.08 -1.90
N GLY A 491 19.33 4.09 -1.42
CA GLY A 491 19.72 3.42 -0.19
C GLY A 491 20.31 4.50 0.70
N ASP A 492 19.60 4.84 1.76
CA ASP A 492 20.18 5.60 2.86
C ASP A 492 21.18 4.69 3.59
N ILE A 493 22.42 5.17 3.67
CA ILE A 493 23.48 4.59 4.48
C ILE A 493 23.61 5.48 5.71
N GLU A 494 23.01 5.06 6.83
CA GLU A 494 23.43 5.55 8.15
C GLU A 494 24.76 4.89 8.51
N THR A 495 25.81 5.71 8.65
CA THR A 495 27.06 5.27 9.28
C THR A 495 27.08 5.74 10.73
N THR A 496 26.90 4.80 11.65
CA THR A 496 27.26 4.99 13.06
C THR A 496 28.76 4.77 13.24
N GLN A 497 29.39 5.76 13.88
CA GLN A 497 30.67 5.76 14.60
C GLN A 497 32.00 5.88 13.85
N GLY A 498 32.80 6.82 14.36
CA GLY A 498 34.18 6.51 14.74
C GLY A 498 35.25 7.17 13.87
N ALA A 499 35.71 8.33 14.29
CA ALA A 499 36.95 8.92 13.80
C ALA A 499 38.14 7.96 14.00
N LEU A 500 38.80 7.57 12.91
CA LEU A 500 40.18 7.12 12.94
C LEU A 500 41.00 7.91 11.91
N LYS A 501 41.76 8.88 12.43
CA LYS A 501 42.91 9.50 11.76
C LYS A 501 44.06 8.49 11.72
N GLY A 502 44.62 8.22 10.54
CA GLY A 502 45.84 7.43 10.35
C GLY A 502 46.24 7.34 8.87
N PRO A 503 47.54 7.20 8.52
CA PRO A 503 48.18 8.01 7.48
C PRO A 503 48.03 7.51 6.04
N ARG A 504 48.12 8.45 5.11
CA ARG A 504 48.28 8.27 3.66
C ARG A 504 49.39 7.24 3.36
N LEU A 505 49.03 6.12 2.74
CA LEU A 505 49.96 5.20 2.08
C LEU A 505 49.95 5.45 0.57
N ALA A 506 51.16 5.42 0.02
CA ALA A 506 51.52 5.89 -1.32
C ALA A 506 50.94 5.03 -2.47
N VAL A 507 50.68 5.70 -3.58
CA VAL A 507 50.31 5.13 -4.88
C VAL A 507 51.51 4.39 -5.48
N GLY A 508 51.36 3.10 -5.80
CA GLY A 508 52.31 2.39 -6.69
C GLY A 508 52.83 1.00 -6.28
N ALA A 509 52.15 0.22 -5.43
CA ALA A 509 52.56 -1.17 -5.16
C ALA A 509 51.73 -2.19 -5.96
N LYS A 510 52.39 -2.96 -6.83
CA LYS A 510 51.83 -4.10 -7.56
C LYS A 510 51.86 -5.32 -6.64
N VAL A 511 50.70 -5.89 -6.30
CA VAL A 511 50.60 -7.15 -5.55
C VAL A 511 50.04 -8.21 -6.50
N GLU A 512 50.86 -9.20 -6.83
CA GLU A 512 50.43 -10.35 -7.64
C GLU A 512 50.04 -11.49 -6.70
N SER A 513 48.76 -11.87 -6.70
CA SER A 513 48.28 -13.08 -6.04
C SER A 513 47.62 -13.99 -7.06
N ALA A 514 48.18 -15.17 -7.29
CA ALA A 514 47.57 -16.21 -8.12
C ALA A 514 46.63 -17.05 -7.26
N ALA A 515 45.34 -17.11 -7.61
CA ALA A 515 44.39 -18.05 -7.02
C ALA A 515 44.14 -19.21 -8.00
N THR A 516 44.14 -20.43 -7.49
CA THR A 516 43.78 -21.65 -8.24
C THR A 516 42.35 -22.02 -7.90
N VAL A 517 41.51 -22.26 -8.92
CA VAL A 517 40.13 -22.75 -8.73
C VAL A 517 40.02 -24.16 -9.29
N THR A 518 39.57 -25.10 -8.45
CA THR A 518 39.24 -26.48 -8.85
C THR A 518 37.72 -26.62 -8.84
N LEU A 519 37.15 -27.18 -9.90
CA LEU A 519 35.70 -27.41 -10.04
C LEU A 519 35.39 -28.87 -9.68
N ASP A 520 34.43 -29.08 -8.76
CA ASP A 520 33.94 -30.41 -8.38
C ASP A 520 32.69 -30.81 -9.20
N ALA A 521 32.53 -32.11 -9.45
CA ALA A 521 31.89 -32.66 -10.65
C ALA A 521 30.38 -32.93 -10.56
N THR A 522 29.69 -32.56 -9.48
CA THR A 522 28.31 -33.02 -9.24
C THR A 522 27.24 -31.94 -9.15
N ASP A 523 27.59 -30.65 -9.21
CA ASP A 523 26.61 -29.56 -9.05
C ASP A 523 26.48 -28.68 -10.30
N SER A 524 25.23 -28.34 -10.68
CA SER A 524 24.90 -27.49 -11.83
C SER A 524 24.99 -25.99 -11.54
N SER A 525 25.46 -25.60 -10.35
CA SER A 525 25.89 -24.24 -10.04
C SER A 525 27.08 -24.26 -9.09
N VAL A 526 28.21 -23.69 -9.49
CA VAL A 526 29.40 -23.56 -8.64
C VAL A 526 29.50 -22.13 -8.14
N TRP A 527 29.44 -21.96 -6.82
CA TRP A 527 29.81 -20.71 -6.15
C TRP A 527 31.14 -20.93 -5.43
N THR A 528 32.18 -20.19 -5.80
CA THR A 528 33.47 -20.24 -5.11
C THR A 528 33.71 -18.99 -4.28
N THR A 529 34.30 -19.15 -3.10
CA THR A 529 34.77 -18.04 -2.26
C THR A 529 36.24 -17.85 -2.55
N VAL A 530 36.61 -16.68 -3.09
CA VAL A 530 38.04 -16.34 -3.29
C VAL A 530 38.68 -16.21 -1.92
N ARG A 531 39.71 -17.02 -1.68
CA ARG A 531 40.53 -16.96 -0.47
C ARG A 531 41.91 -16.42 -0.82
N ASP A 532 42.54 -15.69 0.11
CA ASP A 532 43.93 -15.27 -0.05
C ASP A 532 44.89 -16.46 0.11
N ALA A 533 46.19 -16.19 -0.02
CA ALA A 533 47.24 -17.21 0.09
C ALA A 533 47.25 -17.92 1.45
N ASP A 534 46.66 -17.31 2.49
CA ASP A 534 46.55 -17.85 3.84
C ASP A 534 45.20 -18.53 4.10
N GLY A 535 44.32 -18.62 3.09
CA GLY A 535 43.04 -19.30 3.18
C GLY A 535 41.88 -18.46 3.72
N ASN A 536 42.04 -17.14 3.90
CA ASN A 536 40.98 -16.27 4.39
C ASN A 536 40.10 -15.72 3.25
N PRO A 537 38.77 -15.61 3.42
CA PRO A 537 37.88 -15.04 2.39
C PRO A 537 38.24 -13.57 2.08
N VAL A 538 38.46 -13.26 0.80
CA VAL A 538 38.81 -11.90 0.35
C VAL A 538 37.54 -11.07 0.14
N GLN A 539 37.36 -10.01 0.91
CA GLN A 539 36.30 -9.01 0.73
C GLN A 539 36.70 -8.00 -0.35
N VAL A 540 36.07 -8.06 -1.53
CA VAL A 540 36.41 -7.15 -2.64
C VAL A 540 35.34 -6.06 -2.78
N ASN A 541 35.66 -4.83 -2.36
CA ASN A 541 34.83 -3.66 -2.64
C ASN A 541 35.25 -3.02 -3.97
N ARG A 542 34.40 -3.21 -4.99
CA ARG A 542 34.47 -2.65 -6.36
C ARG A 542 35.81 -2.84 -7.09
N SER A 543 35.84 -3.74 -8.08
CA SER A 543 36.90 -3.79 -9.09
C SER A 543 36.34 -4.27 -10.43
N ARG A 544 36.90 -3.78 -11.54
CA ARG A 544 36.72 -4.38 -12.88
C ARG A 544 37.72 -5.52 -13.02
N VAL A 545 37.24 -6.71 -13.37
CA VAL A 545 38.08 -7.88 -13.63
C VAL A 545 38.33 -7.99 -15.13
N TYR A 546 39.58 -7.98 -15.57
CA TYR A 546 39.96 -8.32 -16.94
C TYR A 546 40.48 -9.75 -16.94
N VAL A 547 39.85 -10.64 -17.71
CA VAL A 547 40.33 -12.01 -17.89
C VAL A 547 41.21 -12.03 -19.14
N GLN A 548 42.52 -12.15 -18.97
CA GLN A 548 43.44 -12.38 -20.08
C GLN A 548 43.76 -13.88 -20.14
N LEU A 549 43.32 -14.55 -21.21
CA LEU A 549 43.67 -15.94 -21.49
C LEU A 549 45.08 -16.01 -22.07
N ILE A 550 46.04 -16.49 -21.28
CA ILE A 550 47.38 -16.84 -21.78
C ILE A 550 47.43 -18.36 -21.94
N LEU A 551 47.37 -18.83 -23.18
CA LEU A 551 47.74 -20.20 -23.54
C LEU A 551 49.27 -20.31 -23.47
N SER A 552 49.81 -20.72 -22.33
CA SER A 552 51.22 -21.07 -22.24
C SER A 552 51.40 -22.57 -22.38
N THR A 553 51.70 -23.03 -23.60
CA THR A 553 52.48 -24.26 -23.77
C THR A 553 53.95 -23.85 -23.59
N VAL A 554 54.62 -24.34 -22.55
CA VAL A 554 56.07 -24.20 -22.45
C VAL A 554 56.68 -25.14 -23.50
N ILE A 555 56.97 -24.58 -24.68
CA ILE A 555 58.04 -25.10 -25.53
C ILE A 555 59.04 -23.97 -25.67
N SER A 556 60.24 -24.21 -25.18
CA SER A 556 61.38 -23.32 -25.34
C SER A 556 61.62 -23.03 -26.82
N ALA A 557 61.45 -21.78 -27.24
CA ALA A 557 62.15 -21.22 -28.39
C ALA A 557 62.31 -19.71 -28.21
N ARG A 558 63.56 -19.23 -28.20
CA ARG A 558 63.92 -17.82 -28.35
C ARG A 558 63.31 -17.29 -29.65
N TYR A 559 62.78 -16.07 -29.67
CA TYR A 559 63.17 -15.05 -30.67
C TYR A 559 62.65 -13.64 -30.32
N ARG A 560 63.31 -12.64 -30.92
CA ARG A 560 63.31 -11.19 -30.62
C ARG A 560 62.10 -10.41 -31.15
N SER A 561 61.89 -9.26 -30.50
CA SER A 561 61.11 -8.05 -30.84
C SER A 561 60.72 -7.80 -32.30
N GLY A 562 59.51 -7.25 -32.49
CA GLY A 562 59.12 -6.49 -33.69
C GLY A 562 57.68 -5.97 -33.61
N SER A 563 57.47 -4.70 -33.92
CA SER A 563 56.25 -3.89 -33.85
C SER A 563 55.34 -3.95 -35.09
N LEU A 564 54.23 -3.18 -35.05
CA LEU A 564 53.31 -2.69 -36.12
C LEU A 564 52.04 -3.53 -36.33
N ASN A 565 50.83 -2.99 -36.12
CA ASN A 565 50.06 -1.96 -36.85
C ASN A 565 49.53 -2.42 -38.24
N ASP A 566 48.22 -2.22 -38.41
CA ASP A 566 47.47 -1.86 -39.63
C ASP A 566 46.73 -2.90 -40.52
N PHE A 567 45.49 -2.50 -40.88
CA PHE A 567 44.55 -2.91 -41.95
C PHE A 567 43.99 -4.35 -41.91
N GLY A 568 42.78 -4.67 -42.37
CA GLY A 568 41.80 -4.00 -43.23
C GLY A 568 40.90 -5.07 -43.86
N THR A 569 39.70 -4.68 -44.26
CA THR A 569 38.48 -5.46 -44.53
C THR A 569 38.39 -6.16 -45.91
N PHE A 570 37.46 -7.14 -46.00
CA PHE A 570 36.66 -7.66 -47.15
C PHE A 570 37.10 -8.90 -47.96
N GLY A 571 36.10 -9.77 -48.19
CA GLY A 571 35.90 -10.51 -49.46
C GLY A 571 35.74 -12.03 -49.30
N GLY A 572 34.57 -12.58 -49.61
CA GLY A 572 34.23 -13.98 -49.40
C GLY A 572 34.43 -14.90 -50.61
N GLY A 573 34.13 -16.20 -50.42
CA GLY A 573 33.96 -17.16 -51.51
C GLY A 573 34.41 -18.59 -51.20
N LEU A 574 33.41 -19.45 -50.98
CA LEU A 574 33.34 -20.90 -51.25
C LEU A 574 34.04 -21.93 -50.33
N ILE A 575 33.28 -23.02 -50.19
CA ILE A 575 33.32 -24.15 -49.26
C ILE A 575 34.10 -25.32 -49.91
N ASP A 576 35.03 -25.96 -49.20
CA ASP A 576 35.02 -27.42 -48.93
C ASP A 576 36.23 -27.93 -48.10
N GLU A 577 35.92 -28.87 -47.20
CA GLU A 577 36.72 -29.92 -46.54
C GLU A 577 38.04 -29.62 -45.79
N LEU A 578 37.89 -29.50 -44.46
CA LEU A 578 38.60 -30.20 -43.37
C LEU A 578 40.10 -30.55 -43.51
N ARG A 579 40.94 -29.88 -42.71
CA ARG A 579 42.00 -30.51 -41.87
C ARG A 579 42.48 -29.53 -40.78
N ASP A 580 42.51 -30.05 -39.55
CA ASP A 580 42.68 -29.39 -38.24
C ASP A 580 43.77 -28.31 -38.15
N THR A 581 43.37 -27.08 -37.82
CA THR A 581 44.04 -26.15 -36.90
C THR A 581 43.10 -24.98 -36.58
N ASP A 582 41.99 -25.25 -35.87
CA ASP A 582 41.08 -24.18 -35.46
C ASP A 582 41.52 -23.56 -34.14
N THR A 583 42.06 -22.35 -34.23
CA THR A 583 42.05 -21.39 -33.12
C THR A 583 40.62 -20.85 -33.02
N TYR A 584 39.77 -21.51 -32.24
CA TYR A 584 38.40 -21.02 -32.01
C TYR A 584 38.43 -19.73 -31.19
N THR A 585 38.17 -18.61 -31.85
CA THR A 585 37.93 -17.32 -31.19
C THR A 585 36.45 -17.00 -31.31
N GLN A 586 35.62 -17.46 -30.36
CA GLN A 586 34.30 -16.86 -30.20
C GLN A 586 34.42 -15.63 -29.29
N PRO A 587 33.85 -14.47 -29.65
CA PRO A 587 33.73 -13.37 -28.71
C PRO A 587 32.73 -13.75 -27.62
N LEU A 588 33.24 -14.07 -26.43
CA LEU A 588 32.41 -14.22 -25.24
C LEU A 588 32.05 -12.80 -24.76
N GLU A 589 30.79 -12.38 -24.93
CA GLU A 589 30.32 -11.12 -24.34
C GLU A 589 30.16 -11.32 -22.83
N VAL A 590 31.17 -10.91 -22.06
CA VAL A 590 31.13 -10.93 -20.59
C VAL A 590 30.63 -9.58 -20.10
N ARG A 591 29.43 -9.55 -19.51
CA ARG A 591 28.93 -8.38 -18.76
C ARG A 591 29.04 -8.64 -17.27
N THR A 592 29.75 -7.75 -16.57
CA THR A 592 29.81 -7.77 -15.11
C THR A 592 28.61 -7.01 -14.54
N THR A 593 27.72 -7.68 -13.83
CA THR A 593 26.70 -7.04 -12.98
C THR A 593 26.95 -7.47 -11.54
N GLY A 594 27.34 -6.54 -10.66
CA GLY A 594 27.56 -6.83 -9.24
C GLY A 594 28.77 -7.71 -8.89
N GLY A 595 29.74 -7.88 -9.80
CA GLY A 595 30.97 -8.65 -9.54
C GLY A 595 30.84 -10.17 -9.69
N VAL A 596 29.72 -10.67 -10.23
CA VAL A 596 29.53 -12.10 -10.55
C VAL A 596 29.77 -12.33 -12.03
N LEU A 597 30.55 -13.36 -12.36
CA LEU A 597 30.81 -13.82 -13.72
C LEU A 597 29.69 -14.82 -14.10
N GLN A 598 28.88 -14.51 -15.12
CA GLN A 598 27.87 -15.44 -15.64
C GLN A 598 28.28 -15.94 -17.03
N VAL A 599 28.22 -17.26 -17.22
CA VAL A 599 28.39 -17.93 -18.52
C VAL A 599 27.01 -18.38 -18.97
N HIS A 600 26.57 -17.96 -20.16
CA HIS A 600 25.16 -17.93 -20.54
C HIS A 600 24.64 -19.16 -21.31
N SER A 601 25.41 -20.23 -21.46
CA SER A 601 24.85 -21.47 -22.03
C SER A 601 25.43 -22.75 -21.43
N ALA A 602 24.58 -23.78 -21.30
CA ALA A 602 24.97 -25.10 -20.82
C ALA A 602 25.89 -25.84 -21.81
N ALA A 603 25.85 -25.47 -23.10
CA ALA A 603 26.75 -26.00 -24.12
C ALA A 603 28.19 -25.50 -23.92
N ASP A 604 28.35 -24.24 -23.49
CA ASP A 604 29.66 -23.67 -23.16
C ASP A 604 30.25 -24.30 -21.90
N LEU A 605 29.45 -24.72 -20.92
CA LEU A 605 29.99 -25.34 -19.69
C LEU A 605 30.61 -26.74 -19.94
N ALA A 606 30.11 -27.48 -20.94
CA ALA A 606 30.56 -28.83 -21.25
C ALA A 606 31.97 -28.86 -21.87
N ALA A 607 32.32 -27.86 -22.69
CA ALA A 607 33.63 -27.77 -23.36
C ALA A 607 34.80 -27.42 -22.41
N TRP A 608 34.51 -27.01 -21.18
CA TRP A 608 35.49 -26.50 -20.22
C TRP A 608 35.72 -27.46 -19.03
N ARG A 609 35.07 -28.63 -19.02
CA ARG A 609 35.26 -29.67 -18.00
C ARG A 609 36.72 -30.14 -17.97
N GLY A 610 37.31 -30.14 -16.77
CA GLY A 610 38.67 -30.63 -16.52
C GLY A 610 39.82 -29.67 -16.83
N ARG A 611 39.56 -28.39 -17.11
CA ARG A 611 40.61 -27.39 -17.40
C ARG A 611 40.83 -26.41 -16.24
N THR A 612 42.07 -26.01 -16.00
CA THR A 612 42.43 -25.01 -14.99
C THR A 612 42.37 -23.60 -15.57
N LEU A 613 41.60 -22.71 -14.94
CA LEU A 613 41.57 -21.29 -15.29
C LEU A 613 42.52 -20.52 -14.36
N LYS A 614 43.43 -19.71 -14.92
CA LYS A 614 44.20 -18.72 -14.15
C LYS A 614 43.59 -17.33 -14.41
N VAL A 615 43.18 -16.66 -13.34
CA VAL A 615 42.62 -15.31 -13.41
C VAL A 615 43.68 -14.31 -12.96
N HIS A 616 44.05 -13.38 -13.84
CA HIS A 616 44.87 -12.23 -13.48
C HIS A 616 43.97 -11.09 -13.01
N MET A 617 44.31 -10.46 -11.89
CA MET A 617 43.64 -9.25 -11.42
C MET A 617 44.66 -8.11 -11.35
N GLU A 618 44.47 -7.06 -12.14
CA GLU A 618 45.22 -5.82 -12.00
C GLU A 618 44.41 -4.79 -11.22
N ARG A 619 45.06 -4.14 -10.26
CA ARG A 619 44.51 -3.03 -9.49
C ARG A 619 45.18 -1.75 -9.97
N TYR A 620 44.45 -0.89 -10.67
CA TYR A 620 44.88 0.48 -10.92
C TYR A 620 44.39 1.34 -9.75
N LEU A 621 45.31 2.08 -9.13
CA LEU A 621 45.02 3.09 -8.11
C LEU A 621 44.65 4.41 -8.78
#